data_AF-A0A3D2CC85-F1
#
_entry.id   AF-A0A3D2CC85-F1
#
_cell.length_a   1.000
_cell.length_b   1.000
_cell.length_c   1.000
_cell.angle_alpha   90.00
_cell.angle_beta   90.00
_cell.angle_gamma   90.00
#
_symmetry.space_group_name_H-M   'P 1'
#
loop_
_entity.id
_entity.type
_entity.pdbx_description
1 polymer ?
#
loop_
_entity_poly.entity_id
_entity_poly.type
_entity_poly.pdbx_seq_one_letter_code
_entity_poly.pdbx_strand_id
1 'polypeptide(L)'
;DALDGSGIETLDIDPDYYRTVFDRVPGVREDPDRIEGHKALVDGDDEGYLLQIFTKNLVGPIFIEMIQRRNHLSFGEGNFGALFRSIERDQERRGVL
;
A
#
# COMPACT_ATOMS: atom_id res chain seq x y z
N ASP A 1 -8.04 -9.92 -4.49
CA ASP A 1 -9.00 -10.79 -5.21
C ASP A 1 -8.42 -11.45 -6.45
N ALA A 2 -8.43 -10.83 -7.63
CA ALA A 2 -7.99 -11.50 -8.86
C ALA A 2 -6.49 -11.88 -8.86
N LEU A 3 -5.69 -11.17 -8.07
CA LEU A 3 -4.28 -11.49 -7.85
C LEU A 3 -4.06 -12.55 -6.78
N ASP A 4 -5.06 -12.87 -5.97
CA ASP A 4 -4.90 -13.82 -4.87
C ASP A 4 -4.69 -15.22 -5.45
N GLY A 5 -3.63 -15.90 -5.01
CA GLY A 5 -3.21 -17.18 -5.57
C GLY A 5 -2.49 -17.09 -6.92
N SER A 6 -2.29 -15.88 -7.46
CA SER A 6 -1.38 -15.66 -8.59
C SER A 6 0.08 -15.71 -8.12
N GLY A 7 1.02 -15.77 -9.07
CA GLY A 7 2.46 -15.65 -8.77
C GLY A 7 2.93 -14.22 -8.48
N ILE A 8 2.02 -13.23 -8.46
CA ILE A 8 2.36 -11.83 -8.19
C ILE A 8 2.26 -11.60 -6.69
N GLU A 9 3.42 -11.41 -6.05
CA GLU A 9 3.50 -11.07 -4.64
C GLU A 9 3.42 -9.55 -4.43
N THR A 10 2.74 -9.13 -3.37
CA THR A 10 2.69 -7.73 -2.91
C THR A 10 3.60 -7.50 -1.72
N LEU A 11 3.96 -6.25 -1.50
CA LEU A 11 4.67 -5.83 -0.30
C LEU A 11 3.82 -6.09 0.95
N ASP A 12 4.51 -6.35 2.06
CA ASP A 12 3.87 -6.59 3.35
C ASP A 12 3.84 -5.29 4.16
N ILE A 13 2.67 -4.92 4.66
CA ILE A 13 2.47 -3.67 5.39
C ILE A 13 2.28 -3.99 6.87
N ASP A 14 2.94 -3.20 7.72
CA ASP A 14 2.79 -3.31 9.16
C ASP A 14 1.32 -3.19 9.58
N PRO A 15 0.73 -4.17 10.30
CA PRO A 15 -0.66 -4.09 10.74
C PRO A 15 -1.00 -2.83 11.55
N ASP A 16 -0.04 -2.25 12.28
CA ASP A 16 -0.25 -1.04 13.06
C ASP A 16 -0.55 0.19 12.17
N TYR A 17 -0.19 0.14 10.88
CA TYR A 17 -0.58 1.16 9.90
C TYR A 17 -2.10 1.32 9.82
N TYR A 18 -2.83 0.21 9.74
CA TYR A 18 -4.29 0.21 9.53
C TYR A 18 -5.06 0.76 10.73
N ARG A 19 -4.48 0.67 11.93
CA ARG A 19 -5.10 1.16 13.17
C ARG A 19 -5.32 2.66 13.21
N THR A 20 -4.57 3.42 12.42
CA THR A 20 -4.58 4.90 12.49
C THR A 20 -4.90 5.56 11.15
N VAL A 21 -4.76 4.84 10.04
CA VAL A 21 -4.89 5.45 8.70
C VAL A 21 -6.31 5.92 8.40
N PHE A 22 -7.33 5.19 8.86
CA PHE A 22 -8.73 5.55 8.62
C PHE A 22 -9.18 6.76 9.43
N ASP A 23 -8.56 7.01 10.59
CA ASP A 23 -8.78 8.25 11.35
C ASP A 23 -8.15 9.46 10.64
N ARG A 24 -7.02 9.24 9.95
CA ARG A 24 -6.35 10.27 9.16
C ARG A 24 -7.06 10.57 7.85
N VAL A 25 -7.74 9.59 7.26
CA VAL A 25 -8.44 9.70 5.97
C VAL A 25 -9.88 9.15 6.13
N PRO A 26 -10.78 9.90 6.80
CA PRO A 26 -12.12 9.40 7.17
C PRO A 26 -13.07 9.20 5.98
N GLY A 27 -12.72 9.70 4.79
CA GLY A 27 -13.56 9.65 3.58
C GLY A 27 -13.51 8.33 2.80
N VAL A 28 -12.69 7.35 3.23
CA VAL A 28 -12.55 6.06 2.56
C VAL A 28 -13.87 5.28 2.56
N ARG A 29 -14.25 4.74 1.40
CA ARG A 29 -15.55 4.06 1.23
C ARG A 29 -15.43 2.54 1.10
N GLU A 30 -14.25 2.06 0.70
CA GLU A 30 -13.95 0.64 0.66
C GLU A 30 -13.81 0.07 2.09
N ASP A 31 -14.11 -1.22 2.23
CA ASP A 31 -14.09 -1.93 3.51
C ASP A 31 -12.67 -1.93 4.13
N PRO A 32 -12.48 -1.40 5.34
CA PRO A 32 -11.19 -1.38 6.04
C PRO A 32 -10.53 -2.76 6.16
N ASP A 33 -11.32 -3.80 6.44
CA ASP A 33 -10.79 -5.16 6.61
C ASP A 33 -10.27 -5.70 5.28
N ARG A 34 -10.90 -5.31 4.17
CA ARG A 34 -10.44 -5.67 2.82
C ARG A 34 -9.20 -4.88 2.41
N ILE A 35 -9.12 -3.60 2.77
CA ILE A 35 -7.94 -2.77 2.55
C ILE A 35 -6.73 -3.37 3.26
N GLU A 36 -6.88 -3.75 4.54
CA GLU A 36 -5.84 -4.42 5.32
C GLU A 36 -5.51 -5.80 4.74
N GLY A 37 -6.52 -6.60 4.40
CA GLY A 37 -6.36 -7.94 3.82
C GLY A 37 -5.57 -7.93 2.49
N HIS A 38 -5.73 -6.89 1.68
CA HIS A 38 -5.01 -6.72 0.41
C HIS A 38 -3.74 -5.88 0.52
N LYS A 39 -3.32 -5.52 1.74
CA LYS A 39 -2.11 -4.72 1.98
C LYS A 39 -2.10 -3.39 1.22
N ALA A 40 -3.29 -2.80 1.03
CA ALA A 40 -3.42 -1.51 0.35
C ALA A 40 -3.08 -0.37 1.31
N LEU A 41 -2.35 0.63 0.82
CA LEU A 41 -2.06 1.88 1.50
C LEU A 41 -3.11 2.93 1.12
N VAL A 42 -3.46 3.79 2.07
CA VAL A 42 -4.44 4.86 1.94
C VAL A 42 -3.75 6.21 2.16
N ASP A 43 -3.94 7.13 1.21
CA ASP A 43 -3.58 8.54 1.38
C ASP A 43 -4.72 9.42 0.85
N GLY A 44 -4.81 10.65 1.32
CA GLY A 44 -5.91 11.53 0.96
C GLY A 44 -6.10 12.70 1.89
N ASP A 45 -7.13 13.48 1.59
CA ASP A 45 -7.57 14.67 2.30
C ASP A 45 -9.10 14.73 2.34
N ASP A 46 -9.65 15.89 2.69
CA ASP A 46 -11.10 16.11 2.77
C ASP A 46 -11.80 16.11 1.39
N GLU A 47 -11.06 16.27 0.29
CA GLU A 47 -11.61 16.32 -1.07
C GLU A 47 -11.60 14.95 -1.76
N GLY A 48 -10.72 14.05 -1.34
CA GLY A 48 -10.60 12.71 -1.92
C GLY A 48 -9.55 11.83 -1.27
N TYR A 49 -9.42 10.61 -1.78
CA TYR A 49 -8.37 9.68 -1.36
C TYR A 49 -7.89 8.80 -2.52
N LEU A 50 -6.82 8.08 -2.27
CA LEU A 50 -6.27 7.07 -3.15
C LEU A 50 -5.91 5.80 -2.36
N LEU A 51 -6.03 4.67 -3.04
CA LEU A 51 -5.59 3.36 -2.56
C LEU A 51 -4.43 2.88 -3.43
N GLN A 52 -3.34 2.44 -2.82
CA GLN A 52 -2.15 1.98 -3.52
C GLN A 52 -1.75 0.59 -3.05
N ILE A 53 -1.44 -0.30 -3.98
CA ILE A 53 -0.84 -1.62 -3.72
C ILE A 53 0.46 -1.69 -4.51
N PHE A 54 1.53 -2.12 -3.84
CA PHE A 54 2.85 -2.26 -4.45
C PHE A 54 3.21 -3.74 -4.55
N THR A 55 3.71 -4.17 -5.71
CA THR A 55 4.27 -5.51 -5.86
C THR A 55 5.63 -5.59 -5.19
N LYS A 56 6.07 -6.80 -4.84
CA LYS A 56 7.51 -7.06 -4.69
C LYS A 56 8.21 -6.84 -6.03
N ASN A 57 9.54 -6.83 -6.01
CA ASN A 57 10.35 -6.76 -7.22
C ASN A 57 10.00 -7.92 -8.17
N LEU A 58 9.65 -7.59 -9.41
CA LEU A 58 9.29 -8.56 -10.45
C LEU A 58 10.49 -8.92 -11.33
N VAL A 59 11.28 -7.91 -11.73
CA VAL A 59 12.48 -8.08 -12.58
C VAL A 59 13.58 -7.15 -12.08
N GLY A 60 14.61 -7.70 -11.44
CA GLY A 60 15.68 -6.90 -10.84
C GLY A 60 15.13 -5.93 -9.77
N PRO A 61 15.37 -4.62 -9.85
CA PRO A 61 14.79 -3.62 -8.94
C PRO A 61 13.40 -3.10 -9.38
N ILE A 62 12.83 -3.63 -10.47
CA ILE A 62 11.56 -3.14 -11.02
C ILE A 62 10.39 -3.76 -10.25
N PHE A 63 9.47 -2.90 -9.79
CA PHE A 63 8.18 -3.27 -9.19
C PHE A 63 7.04 -2.49 -9.87
N ILE A 64 5.80 -2.89 -9.60
CA ILE A 64 4.59 -2.26 -10.13
C ILE A 64 3.78 -1.67 -8.98
N GLU A 65 3.18 -0.51 -9.24
CA GLU A 65 2.15 0.10 -8.39
C GLU A 65 0.78 -0.06 -9.06
N MET A 66 -0.21 -0.49 -8.28
CA MET A 66 -1.62 -0.44 -8.64
C MET A 66 -2.29 0.65 -7.81
N ILE A 67 -2.89 1.63 -8.48
CA ILE A 67 -3.48 2.79 -7.83
C ILE A 67 -4.95 2.98 -8.21
N GLN A 68 -5.80 3.16 -7.21
CA GLN A 68 -7.19 3.59 -7.36
C GLN A 68 -7.33 5.01 -6.83
N ARG A 69 -7.95 5.91 -7.61
CA ARG A 69 -8.16 7.31 -7.22
C ARG A 69 -9.64 7.59 -7.00
N ARG A 70 -9.95 8.28 -5.91
CA ARG A 70 -11.27 8.80 -5.57
C ARG A 70 -11.16 10.30 -5.36
N ASN A 71 -11.23 11.04 -6.46
CA ASN A 71 -11.11 12.51 -6.47
C ASN A 71 -9.80 13.06 -5.87
N HIS A 72 -8.71 12.27 -5.86
CA HIS A 72 -7.40 12.69 -5.39
C HIS A 72 -6.36 12.53 -6.50
N LEU A 73 -5.70 13.63 -6.87
CA LEU A 73 -4.76 13.67 -8.02
C LEU A 73 -3.29 13.64 -7.61
N SER A 74 -2.97 13.63 -6.30
CA SER A 74 -1.59 13.55 -5.82
C SER A 74 -0.95 12.17 -6.04
N PHE A 75 0.33 12.02 -5.71
CA PHE A 75 1.05 10.75 -5.81
C PHE A 75 1.00 9.88 -4.53
N GLY A 76 0.32 10.35 -3.48
CA GLY A 76 0.27 9.64 -2.20
C GLY A 76 1.56 9.79 -1.39
N GLU A 77 2.09 11.00 -1.24
CA GLU A 77 3.34 11.27 -0.51
C GLU A 77 3.34 10.70 0.92
N GLY A 78 2.18 10.65 1.58
CA GLY A 78 2.02 10.06 2.91
C GLY A 78 2.25 8.55 2.96
N ASN A 79 2.09 7.85 1.83
CA ASN A 79 2.30 6.41 1.74
C ASN A 79 3.76 6.01 1.57
N PHE A 80 4.64 6.93 1.13
CA PHE A 80 6.05 6.62 0.91
C PHE A 80 6.75 6.15 2.18
N GLY A 81 6.43 6.72 3.35
CA GLY A 81 7.03 6.27 4.62
C GLY A 81 6.68 4.82 4.96
N ALA A 82 5.44 4.39 4.70
CA ALA A 82 5.02 3.01 4.89
C ALA A 82 5.66 2.07 3.84
N LEU A 83 5.74 2.54 2.59
CA LEU A 83 6.40 1.83 1.49
C LEU A 83 7.89 1.58 1.77
N PHE A 84 8.64 2.62 2.18
CA PHE A 84 10.06 2.50 2.49
C PHE A 84 10.33 1.51 3.62
N ARG A 85 9.55 1.57 4.72
CA ARG A 85 9.68 0.61 5.82
C ARG A 85 9.39 -0.83 5.37
N SER A 86 8.43 -1.02 4.46
CA SER A 86 8.13 -2.34 3.90
C SER A 86 9.27 -2.87 3.03
N ILE A 87 9.84 -2.02 2.17
CA ILE A 87 10.98 -2.36 1.31
C ILE A 87 12.22 -2.67 2.17
N GLU A 88 12.48 -1.87 3.20
CA GLU A 88 13.60 -2.09 4.13
C GLU A 88 13.48 -3.45 4.83
N ARG A 89 12.29 -3.78 5.36
CA ARG A 89 12.01 -5.11 5.94
C ARG A 89 12.20 -6.26 4.94
N ASP A 90 11.83 -6.07 3.68
CA ASP A 90 12.05 -7.07 2.63
C ASP A 90 13.54 -7.22 2.29
N GLN A 91 14.31 -6.12 2.31
CA GLN A 91 15.76 -6.14 2.11
C GLN A 91 16.51 -6.79 3.28
N GLU A 92 16.13 -6.51 4.52
CA GLU A 92 16.65 -7.20 5.72
C GLU A 92 16.39 -8.71 5.64
N ARG A 93 15.16 -9.11 5.25
CA ARG A 93 14.78 -10.52 5.09
C ARG A 93 15.61 -11.24 4.03
N ARG A 94 16.03 -10.52 2.98
CA ARG A 94 16.90 -11.03 1.91
C ARG A 94 18.40 -10.99 2.26
N GLY A 95 18.77 -10.39 3.40
CA GLY A 95 20.15 -10.29 3.87
C GLY A 95 21.02 -9.34 3.05
N VAL A 96 20.42 -8.30 2.46
CA VAL A 96 21.13 -7.30 1.63
C VAL A 96 21.34 -5.95 2.34
N LEU A 97 20.91 -5.85 3.60
CA LEU A 97 21.15 -4.73 4.52
C LEU A 97 22.01 -5.16 5.69
#